data_AF-A0AB73C5V7-F1
#
_entry.id   AF-A0AB73C5V7-F1
#
_cell.length_a   1.000
_cell.length_b   1.000
_cell.length_c   1.000
_cell.angle_alpha   90.00
_cell.angle_beta   90.00
_cell.angle_gamma   90.00
#
_symmetry.space_group_name_H-M   'P 1'
#
loop_
_entity.id
_entity.type
_entity.pdbx_description
1 polymer ?
#
loop_
_entity_poly.entity_id
_entity_poly.type
_entity_poly.pdbx_seq_one_letter_code
_entity_poly.pdbx_strand_id
1 'polypeptide(L)'
;MKKKKLILIMEHNYEEVLNEVLRNPEIEYKALTVFYRMQLQNGLQFLKKLKRIFPLENIVLMSDIEYLANDLEVSCVIELKKFYDFNLEQFLKVYESSVEHFESFSSFLQSISDIFHFSFHMYEKENAWFYLALGHGILVINDENYDKILQNYHKIKAHTSDLAFINLNEEGIEKNLKLLKMLGSDSQITFGLTNSLKSKFSQWIDVIIYQRSPHYEKNIQNFIFQVFSLNSWEKALDLLQNFLEIEKKSFEADLYEEEEDVLKTPKRFFLKIEEKIQFMEKAEDVFYCAKDKKEHYRLEKDRNFLG
;
A
#
# COMPACT_ATOMS: atom_id res chain seq x y z
N MET A 1 -6.01 10.58 31.79
CA MET A 1 -5.47 9.92 30.58
C MET A 1 -5.17 8.47 30.92
N LYS A 2 -5.35 7.52 29.99
CA LYS A 2 -4.92 6.13 30.20
C LYS A 2 -3.39 6.10 30.30
N LYS A 3 -2.85 5.26 31.17
CA LYS A 3 -1.39 5.01 31.24
C LYS A 3 -0.96 4.35 29.93
N LYS A 4 0.10 4.84 29.30
CA LYS A 4 0.64 4.27 28.06
C LYS A 4 1.80 3.33 28.37
N LYS A 5 1.85 2.16 27.72
CA LYS A 5 2.91 1.17 27.91
C LYS A 5 3.33 0.54 26.58
N LEU A 6 4.63 0.36 26.39
CA LEU A 6 5.19 -0.40 25.28
C LEU A 6 5.57 -1.78 25.80
N ILE A 7 4.94 -2.82 25.29
CA ILE A 7 5.12 -4.19 25.78
C ILE A 7 5.83 -5.05 24.74
N LEU A 8 6.92 -5.71 25.15
CA LEU A 8 7.67 -6.61 24.27
C LEU A 8 6.92 -7.93 24.09
N ILE A 9 6.55 -8.25 22.85
CA ILE A 9 5.86 -9.47 22.47
C ILE A 9 6.68 -10.24 21.45
N MET A 10 7.02 -11.46 21.84
CA MET A 10 7.77 -12.46 21.06
C MET A 10 7.01 -13.79 21.10
N GLU A 11 7.37 -14.74 20.25
CA GLU A 11 6.68 -16.04 20.19
C GLU A 11 6.64 -16.77 21.55
N HIS A 12 7.75 -16.73 22.29
CA HIS A 12 7.90 -17.48 23.54
C HIS A 12 7.13 -16.89 24.73
N ASN A 13 6.79 -15.59 24.72
CA ASN A 13 6.09 -14.92 25.81
C ASN A 13 4.66 -14.46 25.44
N TYR A 14 4.19 -14.81 24.24
CA TYR A 14 2.95 -14.32 23.66
C TYR A 14 1.72 -14.53 24.56
N GLU A 15 1.54 -15.74 25.11
CA GLU A 15 0.35 -16.06 25.93
C GLU A 15 0.37 -15.32 27.28
N GLU A 16 1.55 -15.11 27.87
CA GLU A 16 1.70 -14.37 29.12
C GLU A 16 1.36 -12.89 28.92
N VAL A 17 1.93 -12.28 27.87
CA VAL A 17 1.68 -10.89 27.52
C VAL A 17 0.21 -10.65 27.18
N LEU A 18 -0.41 -11.57 26.45
CA LEU A 18 -1.82 -11.46 26.12
C LEU A 18 -2.70 -11.44 27.37
N ASN A 19 -2.40 -12.31 28.34
CA ASN A 19 -3.10 -12.31 29.62
C ASN A 19 -2.89 -11.00 30.40
N GLU A 20 -1.71 -10.39 30.36
CA GLU A 20 -1.48 -9.07 30.96
C GLU A 20 -2.37 -8.00 30.32
N VAL A 21 -2.39 -7.92 28.98
CA VAL A 21 -3.15 -6.92 28.23
C VAL A 21 -4.65 -7.05 28.48
N LEU A 22 -5.17 -8.28 28.53
CA LEU A 22 -6.59 -8.55 28.79
C LEU A 22 -7.00 -8.22 30.24
N ARG A 23 -6.08 -8.34 31.21
CA ARG A 23 -6.35 -8.06 32.63
C ARG A 23 -6.30 -6.57 32.98
N ASN A 24 -5.65 -5.74 32.17
CA ASN A 24 -5.44 -4.31 32.45
C ASN A 24 -5.99 -3.41 31.33
N PRO A 25 -7.31 -3.40 31.09
CA PRO A 25 -7.93 -2.65 29.98
C PRO A 25 -7.82 -1.12 30.11
N GLU A 26 -7.46 -0.61 31.29
CA GLU A 26 -7.20 0.81 31.57
C GLU A 26 -5.84 1.31 31.03
N ILE A 27 -4.95 0.41 30.64
CA ILE A 27 -3.65 0.73 30.04
C ILE A 27 -3.78 0.73 28.52
N GLU A 28 -3.19 1.73 27.87
CA GLU A 28 -3.02 1.79 26.43
C GLU A 28 -1.70 1.11 26.05
N TYR A 29 -1.80 -0.09 25.47
CA TYR A 29 -0.65 -0.89 25.08
C TYR A 29 -0.28 -0.67 23.61
N LYS A 30 1.02 -0.44 23.37
CA LYS A 30 1.66 -0.70 22.08
C LYS A 30 2.46 -2.00 22.16
N ALA A 31 2.21 -2.92 21.26
CA ALA A 31 2.94 -4.16 21.09
C ALA A 31 4.23 -3.88 20.33
N LEU A 32 5.38 -4.04 21.00
CA LEU A 32 6.69 -4.05 20.37
C LEU A 32 7.08 -5.48 20.06
N THR A 33 7.38 -5.78 18.80
CA THR A 33 7.96 -7.06 18.41
C THR A 33 9.28 -6.85 17.67
N VAL A 34 10.09 -7.90 17.56
CA VAL A 34 11.44 -7.82 17.01
C VAL A 34 11.62 -8.90 15.94
N PHE A 35 11.98 -8.49 14.72
CA PHE A 35 12.32 -9.40 13.62
C PHE A 35 13.81 -9.43 13.38
N TYR A 36 14.27 -10.63 13.07
CA TYR A 36 15.64 -10.90 12.66
C TYR A 36 15.64 -11.31 11.20
N ARG A 37 16.61 -10.83 10.43
CA ARG A 37 16.84 -11.23 9.03
C ARG A 37 16.85 -12.74 8.84
N MET A 38 17.46 -13.47 9.78
CA MET A 38 17.58 -14.93 9.73
C MET A 38 16.26 -15.68 9.99
N GLN A 39 15.20 -15.00 10.42
CA GLN A 39 13.92 -15.60 10.79
C GLN A 39 12.71 -14.87 10.15
N LEU A 40 12.91 -14.29 8.97
CA LEU A 40 11.94 -13.44 8.30
C LEU A 40 10.56 -14.11 8.13
N GLN A 41 10.51 -15.37 7.66
CA GLN A 41 9.24 -16.09 7.48
C GLN A 41 8.49 -16.29 8.81
N ASN A 42 9.20 -16.68 9.87
CA ASN A 42 8.60 -16.86 11.20
C ASN A 42 8.12 -15.51 11.74
N GLY A 43 8.91 -14.45 11.59
CA GLY A 43 8.53 -13.08 11.98
C GLY A 43 7.25 -12.62 11.28
N LEU A 44 7.13 -12.82 9.96
CA LEU A 44 5.92 -12.48 9.21
C LEU A 44 4.70 -13.31 9.64
N GLN A 45 4.88 -14.60 9.93
CA GLN A 45 3.80 -15.44 10.47
C GLN A 45 3.36 -14.98 11.86
N PHE A 46 4.31 -14.63 12.73
CA PHE A 46 4.04 -14.09 14.04
C PHE A 46 3.32 -12.73 13.95
N LEU A 47 3.70 -11.88 13.00
CA LEU A 47 3.00 -10.61 12.74
C LEU A 47 1.53 -10.83 12.43
N LYS A 48 1.22 -11.81 11.57
CA LYS A 48 -0.16 -12.19 11.25
C LYS A 48 -0.92 -12.64 12.50
N LYS A 49 -0.25 -13.31 13.45
CA LYS A 49 -0.84 -13.68 14.74
C LYS A 49 -1.12 -12.44 15.59
N LEU A 50 -0.17 -11.49 15.70
CA LEU A 50 -0.32 -10.26 16.47
C LEU A 50 -1.44 -9.35 15.96
N LYS A 51 -1.56 -9.19 14.64
CA LYS A 51 -2.61 -8.38 13.98
C LYS A 51 -4.04 -8.86 14.26
N ARG A 52 -4.23 -10.09 14.73
CA ARG A 52 -5.55 -10.61 15.14
C ARG A 52 -6.01 -10.05 16.48
N ILE A 53 -5.09 -9.49 17.26
CA ILE A 53 -5.34 -9.04 18.63
C ILE A 53 -5.12 -7.54 18.76
N PHE A 54 -4.02 -7.05 18.21
CA PHE A 54 -3.69 -5.62 18.28
C PHE A 54 -4.13 -4.91 16.99
N PRO A 55 -4.75 -3.73 17.12
CA PRO A 55 -4.98 -2.88 15.97
C PRO A 55 -3.63 -2.40 15.42
N LEU A 56 -3.58 -2.12 14.11
CA LEU A 56 -2.37 -1.72 13.37
C LEU A 56 -1.62 -0.59 14.07
N GLU A 57 -2.37 0.41 14.55
CA GLU A 57 -1.85 1.62 15.21
C GLU A 57 -1.06 1.31 16.49
N ASN A 58 -1.20 0.10 17.02
CA ASN A 58 -0.54 -0.34 18.25
C ASN A 58 0.58 -1.34 18.02
N ILE A 59 0.91 -1.71 16.79
CA ILE A 59 2.00 -2.64 16.50
C ILE A 59 3.25 -1.87 16.08
N VAL A 60 4.35 -2.06 16.79
CA VAL A 60 5.67 -1.50 16.49
C VAL A 60 6.62 -2.66 16.21
N LEU A 61 7.33 -2.60 15.09
CA LEU A 61 8.34 -3.58 14.75
C LEU A 61 9.73 -2.98 14.92
N MET A 62 10.63 -3.66 15.63
CA MET A 62 12.08 -3.45 15.54
C MET A 62 12.70 -4.48 14.60
N SER A 63 13.59 -4.04 13.72
CA SER A 63 14.18 -4.91 12.69
C SER A 63 15.62 -4.50 12.37
N ASP A 64 16.44 -5.50 12.01
CA ASP A 64 17.78 -5.35 11.41
C ASP A 64 17.75 -5.31 9.87
N ILE A 65 16.55 -5.31 9.30
CA ILE A 65 16.26 -5.07 7.88
C ILE A 65 15.38 -3.81 7.78
N GLU A 66 15.64 -3.02 6.75
CA GLU A 66 14.82 -1.88 6.37
C GLU A 66 13.50 -2.34 5.76
N TYR A 67 12.40 -1.94 6.37
CA TYR A 67 11.03 -2.22 5.92
C TYR A 67 10.21 -0.94 5.89
N LEU A 68 9.22 -0.90 5.00
CA LEU A 68 8.14 0.07 5.10
C LEU A 68 7.10 -0.41 6.10
N ALA A 69 6.65 0.50 6.96
CA ALA A 69 5.52 0.25 7.86
C ALA A 69 4.23 -0.09 7.09
N ASN A 70 4.03 0.53 5.93
CA ASN A 70 2.90 0.25 5.04
C ASN A 70 2.97 -1.15 4.40
N ASP A 71 4.16 -1.66 4.05
CA ASP A 71 4.36 -3.02 3.51
C ASP A 71 4.03 -4.10 4.55
N LEU A 72 4.28 -3.81 5.82
CA LEU A 72 3.98 -4.72 6.92
C LEU A 72 2.65 -4.45 7.61
N GLU A 73 1.93 -3.39 7.24
CA GLU A 73 0.74 -2.86 7.93
C GLU A 73 0.91 -2.82 9.46
N VAL A 74 1.95 -2.12 9.92
CA VAL A 74 2.24 -1.84 11.34
C VAL A 74 2.34 -0.35 11.55
N SER A 75 2.13 0.16 12.77
CA SER A 75 2.19 1.60 13.05
C SER A 75 3.57 2.22 12.77
N CYS A 76 4.63 1.46 13.01
CA CYS A 76 6.01 1.92 12.88
C CYS A 76 6.96 0.73 12.72
N VAL A 77 7.97 0.91 11.87
CA VAL A 77 9.18 0.08 11.82
C VAL A 77 10.34 0.91 12.37
N ILE A 78 11.04 0.38 13.36
CA ILE A 78 12.28 0.91 13.92
C ILE A 78 13.43 0.06 13.34
N GLU A 79 14.28 0.70 12.56
CA GLU A 79 15.41 0.12 11.87
C GLU A 79 16.68 0.31 12.72
N LEU A 80 17.24 -0.79 13.21
CA LEU A 80 18.40 -0.76 14.10
C LEU A 80 19.70 -0.80 13.29
N LYS A 81 20.49 0.29 13.34
CA LYS A 81 21.81 0.35 12.67
C LYS A 81 22.84 -0.60 13.29
N LYS A 82 22.76 -0.81 14.61
CA LYS A 82 23.59 -1.74 15.38
C LYS A 82 22.73 -2.59 16.30
N PHE A 83 22.05 -3.57 15.72
CA PHE A 83 21.06 -4.39 16.41
C PHE A 83 21.60 -4.99 17.73
N TYR A 84 22.78 -5.62 17.70
CA TYR A 84 23.35 -6.31 18.87
C TYR A 84 23.75 -5.39 20.02
N ASP A 85 23.92 -4.08 19.76
CA ASP A 85 24.28 -3.08 20.76
C ASP A 85 23.04 -2.33 21.31
N PHE A 86 21.83 -2.64 20.81
CA PHE A 86 20.63 -1.92 21.18
C PHE A 86 20.15 -2.31 22.58
N ASN A 87 20.20 -1.35 23.51
CA ASN A 87 19.72 -1.55 24.86
C ASN A 87 18.18 -1.41 24.94
N LEU A 88 17.48 -2.51 24.66
CA LEU A 88 16.02 -2.57 24.68
C LEU A 88 15.42 -2.22 26.06
N GLU A 89 16.04 -2.66 27.15
CA GLU A 89 15.54 -2.38 28.50
C GLU A 89 15.58 -0.88 28.80
N GLN A 90 16.67 -0.21 28.42
CA GLN A 90 16.78 1.24 28.56
C GLN A 90 15.77 1.97 27.67
N PHE A 91 15.57 1.52 26.44
CA PHE A 91 14.57 2.09 25.53
C PHE A 91 13.15 2.02 26.13
N LEU A 92 12.76 0.86 26.67
CA LEU A 92 11.46 0.68 27.31
C LEU A 92 11.30 1.58 28.55
N LYS A 93 12.33 1.68 29.40
CA LYS A 93 12.32 2.59 30.57
C LYS A 93 12.19 4.06 30.17
N VAL A 94 12.91 4.49 29.14
CA VAL A 94 12.82 5.86 28.61
C VAL A 94 11.43 6.13 28.07
N TYR A 95 10.83 5.18 27.33
CA TYR A 95 9.45 5.32 26.87
C TYR A 95 8.47 5.49 28.05
N GLU A 96 8.45 4.55 29.00
CA GLU A 96 7.49 4.58 30.12
C GLU A 96 7.63 5.83 31.00
N SER A 97 8.84 6.34 31.18
CA SER A 97 9.12 7.53 32.01
C SER A 97 8.85 8.87 31.32
N SER A 98 8.77 8.90 29.98
CA SER A 98 8.71 10.16 29.23
C SER A 98 7.53 10.27 28.27
N VAL A 99 6.79 9.19 27.98
CA VAL A 99 5.71 9.17 26.97
C VAL A 99 4.64 10.23 27.18
N GLU A 100 4.38 10.64 28.42
CA GLU A 100 3.38 11.68 28.73
C GLU A 100 3.81 13.09 28.26
N HIS A 101 5.11 13.30 28.02
CA HIS A 101 5.66 14.57 27.53
C HIS A 101 5.64 14.70 26.00
N PHE A 102 5.26 13.64 25.29
CA PHE A 102 5.22 13.62 23.83
C PHE A 102 3.77 13.58 23.32
N GLU A 103 3.47 14.43 22.35
CA GLU A 103 2.15 14.47 21.70
C GLU A 103 1.83 13.16 20.97
N SER A 104 2.85 12.53 20.37
CA SER A 104 2.71 11.31 19.59
C SER A 104 3.88 10.36 19.77
N PHE A 105 3.69 9.10 19.37
CA PHE A 105 4.77 8.11 19.33
C PHE A 105 5.88 8.50 18.33
N SER A 106 5.52 9.13 17.21
CA SER A 106 6.49 9.64 16.24
C SER A 106 7.37 10.73 16.84
N SER A 107 6.78 11.66 17.60
CA SER A 107 7.51 12.74 18.29
C SER A 107 8.49 12.17 19.32
N PHE A 108 8.07 11.14 20.06
CA PHE A 108 8.95 10.40 20.96
C PHE A 108 10.13 9.79 20.20
N LEU A 109 9.88 8.98 19.16
CA LEU A 109 10.94 8.31 18.39
C LEU A 109 11.93 9.31 17.80
N GLN A 110 11.46 10.41 17.24
CA GLN A 110 12.30 11.46 16.68
C GLN A 110 13.22 12.11 17.73
N SER A 111 12.78 12.23 18.98
CA SER A 111 13.59 12.82 20.05
C SER A 111 14.70 11.91 20.56
N ILE A 112 14.57 10.59 20.38
CA ILE A 112 15.50 9.60 20.93
C ILE A 112 16.26 8.81 19.86
N SER A 113 15.96 9.00 18.58
CA SER A 113 16.56 8.24 17.46
C SER A 113 18.07 8.39 17.40
N ASP A 114 18.59 9.57 17.69
CA ASP A 114 20.04 9.84 17.71
C ASP A 114 20.70 9.20 18.94
N ILE A 115 20.04 9.23 20.10
CA ILE A 115 20.55 8.64 21.34
C ILE A 115 20.67 7.12 21.19
N PHE A 116 19.65 6.47 20.64
CA PHE A 116 19.59 5.03 20.48
C PHE A 116 20.06 4.55 19.09
N HIS A 117 20.53 5.45 18.24
CA HIS A 117 21.12 5.17 16.92
C HIS A 117 20.24 4.32 15.99
N PHE A 118 18.96 4.68 15.84
CA PHE A 118 18.03 4.01 14.93
C PHE A 118 17.42 4.98 13.91
N SER A 119 16.94 4.44 12.78
CA SER A 119 15.99 5.12 11.90
C SER A 119 14.60 4.51 12.09
N PHE A 120 13.56 5.19 11.64
CA PHE A 120 12.22 4.64 11.71
C PHE A 120 11.36 5.08 10.52
N HIS A 121 10.37 4.26 10.19
CA HIS A 121 9.36 4.53 9.18
C HIS A 121 7.98 4.41 9.82
N MET A 122 7.18 5.48 9.74
CA MET A 122 5.80 5.49 10.27
C MET A 122 4.82 4.96 9.22
N TYR A 123 3.69 4.41 9.65
CA TYR A 123 2.59 4.10 8.75
C TYR A 123 1.97 5.38 8.21
N GLU A 124 1.79 5.45 6.90
CA GLU A 124 1.15 6.58 6.25
C GLU A 124 -0.24 6.18 5.76
N LYS A 125 -1.27 6.87 6.27
CA LYS A 125 -2.66 6.52 5.92
C LYS A 125 -3.17 7.29 4.71
N GLU A 126 -2.87 8.58 4.62
CA GLU A 126 -3.53 9.48 3.67
C GLU A 126 -2.79 9.53 2.32
N ASN A 127 -1.46 9.61 2.35
CA ASN A 127 -0.63 9.79 1.16
C ASN A 127 0.41 8.65 1.01
N ALA A 128 -0.04 7.41 1.21
CA ALA A 128 0.82 6.26 1.02
C ALA A 128 1.17 6.06 -0.46
N TRP A 129 2.46 6.04 -0.76
CA TRP A 129 2.96 5.72 -2.10
C TRP A 129 3.03 4.20 -2.34
N PHE A 130 3.16 3.40 -1.27
CA PHE A 130 3.00 1.96 -1.29
C PHE A 130 2.18 1.52 -0.07
N TYR A 131 1.18 0.67 -0.26
CA TYR A 131 0.36 0.12 0.83
C TYR A 131 -0.29 -1.20 0.42
N LEU A 132 -0.83 -1.92 1.40
CA LEU A 132 -1.61 -3.12 1.14
C LEU A 132 -3.11 -2.82 1.10
N ALA A 133 -3.77 -3.36 0.09
CA ALA A 133 -5.22 -3.47 0.03
C ALA A 133 -5.59 -4.95 -0.05
N LEU A 134 -6.30 -5.46 0.96
CA LEU A 134 -6.69 -6.88 1.06
C LEU A 134 -5.51 -7.87 0.95
N GLY A 135 -4.31 -7.47 1.43
CA GLY A 135 -3.09 -8.28 1.36
C GLY A 135 -2.30 -8.16 0.05
N HIS A 136 -2.71 -7.27 -0.84
CA HIS A 136 -2.07 -7.05 -2.15
C HIS A 136 -1.44 -5.66 -2.22
N GLY A 137 -0.24 -5.58 -2.80
CA GLY A 137 0.55 -4.36 -2.86
C GLY A 137 0.03 -3.38 -3.89
N ILE A 138 -0.16 -2.14 -3.47
CA ILE A 138 -0.62 -1.03 -4.29
C ILE A 138 0.50 0.01 -4.36
N LEU A 139 0.95 0.35 -5.56
CA LEU A 139 1.93 1.39 -5.83
C LEU A 139 1.23 2.63 -6.43
N VAL A 140 1.54 3.82 -5.91
CA VAL A 140 1.01 5.10 -6.39
C VAL A 140 2.15 6.04 -6.74
N ILE A 141 2.30 6.34 -8.04
CA ILE A 141 3.35 7.18 -8.61
C ILE A 141 2.74 8.52 -9.05
N ASN A 142 3.25 9.59 -8.45
CA ASN A 142 2.98 10.97 -8.81
C ASN A 142 4.18 11.84 -8.43
N ASP A 143 4.09 13.14 -8.71
CA ASP A 143 5.19 14.07 -8.44
C ASP A 143 5.49 14.22 -6.95
N GLU A 144 4.46 14.18 -6.10
CA GLU A 144 4.62 14.26 -4.64
C GLU A 144 5.39 13.06 -4.06
N ASN A 145 5.21 11.88 -4.65
CA ASN A 145 5.81 10.63 -4.16
C ASN A 145 7.12 10.26 -4.86
N TYR A 146 7.51 10.93 -5.94
CA TYR A 146 8.64 10.54 -6.79
C TYR A 146 9.94 10.30 -6.01
N ASP A 147 10.43 11.31 -5.29
CA ASP A 147 11.71 11.23 -4.57
C ASP A 147 11.63 10.20 -3.44
N LYS A 148 10.47 10.12 -2.79
CA LYS A 148 10.22 9.21 -1.69
C LYS A 148 10.27 7.75 -2.14
N ILE A 149 9.65 7.43 -3.27
CA ILE A 149 9.71 6.11 -3.91
C ILE A 149 11.17 5.78 -4.21
N LEU A 150 11.88 6.67 -4.91
CA LEU A 150 13.26 6.43 -5.33
C LEU A 150 14.19 6.16 -4.14
N GLN A 151 13.97 6.85 -3.03
CA GLN A 151 14.76 6.69 -1.80
C GLN A 151 14.39 5.44 -1.00
N ASN A 152 13.21 4.83 -1.20
CA ASN A 152 12.68 3.81 -0.28
C ASN A 152 12.13 2.54 -0.97
N TYR A 153 12.12 2.43 -2.30
CA TYR A 153 11.57 1.25 -3.00
C TYR A 153 12.26 -0.05 -2.59
N HIS A 154 13.55 0.00 -2.27
CA HIS A 154 14.33 -1.14 -1.81
C HIS A 154 13.86 -1.68 -0.45
N LYS A 155 13.07 -0.91 0.31
CA LYS A 155 12.50 -1.30 1.61
C LYS A 155 11.21 -2.11 1.50
N ILE A 156 10.64 -2.21 0.30
CA ILE A 156 9.52 -3.13 0.03
C ILE A 156 10.10 -4.55 -0.03
N LYS A 157 9.64 -5.43 0.85
CA LYS A 157 10.25 -6.76 1.05
C LYS A 157 9.24 -7.87 1.22
N ALA A 158 8.06 -7.60 1.78
CA ALA A 158 7.06 -8.61 2.07
C ALA A 158 6.09 -8.82 0.90
N HIS A 159 5.79 -7.76 0.13
CA HIS A 159 4.84 -7.81 -0.97
C HIS A 159 5.39 -7.13 -2.21
N THR A 160 4.96 -7.59 -3.38
CA THR A 160 5.18 -6.91 -4.66
C THR A 160 4.04 -5.92 -4.93
N SER A 161 4.24 -4.98 -5.85
CA SER A 161 3.16 -4.12 -6.34
C SER A 161 2.25 -4.92 -7.28
N ASP A 162 1.14 -5.43 -6.79
CA ASP A 162 0.10 -6.10 -7.60
C ASP A 162 -0.60 -5.11 -8.53
N LEU A 163 -0.95 -3.92 -8.06
CA LEU A 163 -1.52 -2.84 -8.88
C LEU A 163 -0.64 -1.60 -8.79
N ALA A 164 -0.44 -0.92 -9.92
CA ALA A 164 0.26 0.36 -9.95
C ALA A 164 -0.63 1.45 -10.54
N PHE A 165 -0.61 2.63 -9.94
CA PHE A 165 -1.31 3.82 -10.39
C PHE A 165 -0.29 4.91 -10.70
N ILE A 166 -0.43 5.57 -11.85
CA ILE A 166 0.37 6.75 -12.21
C ILE A 166 -0.54 7.93 -12.56
N ASN A 167 -0.28 9.10 -11.97
CA ASN A 167 -0.95 10.33 -12.39
C ASN A 167 -0.33 10.86 -13.69
N LEU A 168 -1.12 10.97 -14.78
CA LEU A 168 -0.65 11.39 -16.11
C LEU A 168 -0.71 12.90 -16.37
N ASN A 169 -1.28 13.66 -15.44
CA ASN A 169 -1.45 15.11 -15.61
C ASN A 169 -0.27 15.94 -15.09
N GLU A 170 0.73 15.30 -14.49
CA GLU A 170 1.86 15.98 -13.87
C GLU A 170 2.79 16.65 -14.88
N GLU A 171 3.38 17.78 -14.49
CA GLU A 171 4.43 18.43 -15.26
C GLU A 171 5.70 17.56 -15.27
N GLY A 172 6.20 17.22 -16.46
CA GLY A 172 7.39 16.36 -16.58
C GLY A 172 7.11 14.87 -16.31
N ILE A 173 5.91 14.40 -16.67
CA ILE A 173 5.45 13.00 -16.57
C ILE A 173 6.48 11.95 -17.02
N GLU A 174 7.44 12.29 -17.89
CA GLU A 174 8.50 11.39 -18.33
C GLU A 174 9.30 10.77 -17.17
N LYS A 175 9.51 11.48 -16.06
CA LYS A 175 10.21 10.94 -14.89
C LYS A 175 9.39 9.86 -14.17
N ASN A 176 8.08 10.09 -14.00
CA ASN A 176 7.17 9.14 -13.35
C ASN A 176 6.95 7.90 -14.22
N LEU A 177 6.91 8.06 -15.55
CA LEU A 177 6.82 6.94 -16.48
C LEU A 177 8.08 6.05 -16.41
N LYS A 178 9.26 6.64 -16.19
CA LYS A 178 10.49 5.86 -15.93
C LYS A 178 10.42 5.08 -14.62
N LEU A 179 9.89 5.68 -13.54
CA LEU A 179 9.64 4.93 -12.31
C LEU A 179 8.65 3.79 -12.52
N LEU A 180 7.57 4.02 -13.28
CA LEU A 180 6.62 2.97 -13.62
C LEU A 180 7.29 1.84 -14.40
N LYS A 181 8.16 2.15 -15.37
CA LYS A 181 8.94 1.12 -16.07
C LYS A 181 9.77 0.28 -15.11
N MET A 182 10.39 0.91 -14.11
CA MET A 182 11.29 0.25 -13.16
C MET A 182 10.56 -0.56 -12.08
N LEU A 183 9.38 -0.12 -11.65
CA LEU A 183 8.71 -0.64 -10.45
C LEU A 183 7.33 -1.24 -10.73
N GLY A 184 6.69 -0.86 -11.83
CA GLY A 184 5.37 -1.32 -12.23
C GLY A 184 5.39 -2.41 -13.30
N SER A 185 6.56 -2.81 -13.81
CA SER A 185 6.70 -3.94 -14.75
C SER A 185 6.02 -5.20 -14.20
N ASP A 186 6.19 -5.41 -12.90
CA ASP A 186 5.76 -6.63 -12.22
C ASP A 186 4.31 -6.53 -11.70
N SER A 187 3.63 -5.41 -11.93
CA SER A 187 2.22 -5.25 -11.54
C SER A 187 1.30 -6.01 -12.48
N GLN A 188 0.29 -6.66 -11.90
CA GLN A 188 -0.80 -7.35 -12.63
C GLN A 188 -1.55 -6.40 -13.55
N ILE A 189 -1.78 -5.16 -13.09
CA ILE A 189 -2.36 -4.09 -13.89
C ILE A 189 -1.71 -2.76 -13.51
N THR A 190 -1.34 -2.00 -14.53
CA THR A 190 -0.84 -0.63 -14.44
C THR A 190 -1.89 0.35 -14.97
N PHE A 191 -2.26 1.34 -14.15
CA PHE A 191 -3.32 2.31 -14.43
C PHE A 191 -2.76 3.72 -14.59
N GLY A 192 -2.98 4.33 -15.75
CA GLY A 192 -2.81 5.76 -15.99
C GLY A 192 -4.06 6.54 -15.59
N LEU A 193 -3.93 7.44 -14.62
CA LEU A 193 -5.02 8.26 -14.11
C LEU A 193 -4.96 9.65 -14.75
N THR A 194 -6.09 10.15 -15.26
CA THR A 194 -6.11 11.49 -15.87
C THR A 194 -7.48 12.16 -15.81
N ASN A 195 -7.48 13.49 -15.80
CA ASN A 195 -8.66 14.31 -16.12
C ASN A 195 -8.54 15.05 -17.46
N SER A 196 -7.55 14.71 -18.28
CA SER A 196 -7.26 15.31 -19.57
C SER A 196 -7.26 14.26 -20.68
N LEU A 197 -7.93 14.57 -21.80
CA LEU A 197 -7.95 13.72 -22.99
C LEU A 197 -6.63 13.74 -23.77
N LYS A 198 -5.74 14.69 -23.46
CA LYS A 198 -4.49 14.94 -24.19
C LYS A 198 -3.25 14.39 -23.49
N SER A 199 -3.43 13.62 -22.43
CA SER A 199 -2.34 13.15 -21.59
C SER A 199 -1.39 12.23 -22.36
N LYS A 200 -0.09 12.44 -22.15
CA LYS A 200 0.94 11.55 -22.66
C LYS A 200 0.83 10.20 -21.94
N PHE A 201 1.20 9.13 -22.63
CA PHE A 201 1.19 7.78 -22.09
C PHE A 201 2.40 7.00 -22.59
N SER A 202 2.62 5.82 -22.01
CA SER A 202 3.67 4.88 -22.38
C SER A 202 3.10 3.47 -22.56
N GLN A 203 3.86 2.60 -23.21
CA GLN A 203 3.54 1.17 -23.33
C GLN A 203 3.51 0.41 -21.99
N TRP A 204 4.16 0.96 -20.95
CA TRP A 204 4.15 0.39 -19.58
C TRP A 204 2.84 0.63 -18.82
N ILE A 205 1.85 1.26 -19.46
CA ILE A 205 0.51 1.44 -18.92
C ILE A 205 -0.40 0.46 -19.65
N ASP A 206 -1.14 -0.35 -18.90
CA ASP A 206 -2.13 -1.26 -19.45
C ASP A 206 -3.42 -0.50 -19.79
N VAL A 207 -3.85 0.36 -18.86
CA VAL A 207 -5.15 1.03 -18.94
C VAL A 207 -5.05 2.48 -18.52
N ILE A 208 -5.64 3.37 -19.31
CA ILE A 208 -5.86 4.77 -18.95
C ILE A 208 -7.32 4.97 -18.57
N ILE A 209 -7.55 5.51 -17.38
CA ILE A 209 -8.88 5.87 -16.90
C ILE A 209 -8.96 7.39 -16.81
N TYR A 210 -9.86 7.95 -17.60
CA TYR A 210 -10.20 9.36 -17.56
C TYR A 210 -11.37 9.62 -16.62
N GLN A 211 -11.28 10.65 -15.79
CA GLN A 211 -12.43 11.23 -15.11
C GLN A 211 -12.31 12.76 -15.08
N ARG A 212 -13.35 13.49 -15.48
CA ARG A 212 -13.36 14.95 -15.54
C ARG A 212 -13.18 15.66 -14.18
N SER A 213 -13.44 14.98 -13.07
CA SER A 213 -13.42 15.57 -11.73
C SER A 213 -12.01 16.07 -11.35
N PRO A 214 -11.86 17.15 -10.55
CA PRO A 214 -10.58 17.48 -9.93
C PRO A 214 -10.11 16.42 -8.92
N HIS A 215 -11.00 15.54 -8.45
CA HIS A 215 -10.68 14.45 -7.52
C HIS A 215 -10.50 13.10 -8.23
N TYR A 216 -10.04 13.11 -9.49
CA TYR A 216 -10.00 11.92 -10.33
C TYR A 216 -9.17 10.78 -9.79
N GLU A 217 -7.98 11.07 -9.24
CA GLU A 217 -7.10 10.04 -8.70
C GLU A 217 -7.81 9.22 -7.62
N LYS A 218 -8.38 9.91 -6.64
CA LYS A 218 -9.11 9.27 -5.53
C LYS A 218 -10.36 8.54 -6.00
N ASN A 219 -11.14 9.12 -6.92
CA ASN A 219 -12.34 8.48 -7.43
C ASN A 219 -12.02 7.20 -8.22
N ILE A 220 -10.96 7.22 -9.04
CA ILE A 220 -10.56 6.06 -9.83
C ILE A 220 -10.00 4.97 -8.91
N GLN A 221 -9.12 5.31 -7.97
CA GLN A 221 -8.63 4.35 -6.97
C GLN A 221 -9.78 3.74 -6.17
N ASN A 222 -10.72 4.55 -5.68
CA ASN A 222 -11.91 4.07 -4.97
C ASN A 222 -12.77 3.14 -5.83
N PHE A 223 -12.96 3.45 -7.10
CA PHE A 223 -13.67 2.57 -8.03
C PHE A 223 -13.00 1.20 -8.10
N ILE A 224 -11.68 1.17 -8.33
CA ILE A 224 -10.92 -0.08 -8.42
C ILE A 224 -11.05 -0.87 -7.12
N PHE A 225 -10.83 -0.24 -5.95
CA PHE A 225 -10.97 -0.94 -4.68
C PHE A 225 -12.38 -1.44 -4.40
N GLN A 226 -13.39 -0.73 -4.91
CA GLN A 226 -14.76 -1.17 -4.77
C GLN A 226 -15.07 -2.39 -5.65
N VAL A 227 -14.35 -2.61 -6.75
CA VAL A 227 -14.41 -3.90 -7.49
C VAL A 227 -13.88 -5.04 -6.62
N PHE A 228 -12.74 -4.81 -5.94
CA PHE A 228 -12.09 -5.80 -5.08
C PHE A 228 -12.84 -6.05 -3.76
N SER A 229 -13.65 -5.11 -3.28
CA SER A 229 -14.44 -5.29 -2.04
C SER A 229 -15.64 -6.23 -2.20
N LEU A 230 -16.07 -6.49 -3.44
CA LEU A 230 -17.27 -7.30 -3.73
C LEU A 230 -16.99 -8.78 -3.97
N ASN A 231 -15.73 -9.18 -4.17
CA ASN A 231 -15.32 -10.56 -4.51
C ASN A 231 -14.02 -10.95 -3.80
N SER A 232 -13.58 -12.21 -3.92
CA SER A 232 -12.19 -12.55 -3.59
C SER A 232 -11.26 -11.82 -4.55
N TRP A 233 -10.01 -11.57 -4.12
CA TRP A 233 -9.05 -10.85 -4.95
C TRP A 233 -8.87 -11.48 -6.33
N GLU A 234 -8.69 -12.81 -6.41
CA GLU A 234 -8.44 -13.47 -7.70
C GLU A 234 -9.65 -13.33 -8.64
N LYS A 235 -10.87 -13.46 -8.10
CA LYS A 235 -12.10 -13.30 -8.89
C LYS A 235 -12.30 -11.86 -9.35
N ALA A 236 -12.03 -10.89 -8.48
CA ALA A 236 -12.11 -9.47 -8.83
C ALA A 236 -11.08 -9.11 -9.89
N LEU A 237 -9.85 -9.60 -9.75
CA LEU A 237 -8.77 -9.39 -10.71
C LEU A 237 -9.13 -10.01 -12.07
N ASP A 238 -9.56 -11.27 -12.10
CA ASP A 238 -9.98 -11.96 -13.32
C ASP A 238 -11.11 -11.22 -14.02
N LEU A 239 -12.12 -10.80 -13.26
CA LEU A 239 -13.27 -10.05 -13.79
C LEU A 239 -12.85 -8.69 -14.35
N LEU A 240 -11.96 -7.98 -13.67
CA LEU A 240 -11.44 -6.69 -14.11
C LEU A 240 -10.52 -6.85 -15.34
N GLN A 241 -9.61 -7.82 -15.34
CA GLN A 241 -8.74 -8.13 -16.49
C GLN A 241 -9.54 -8.54 -17.72
N ASN A 242 -10.58 -9.37 -17.55
CA ASN A 242 -11.45 -9.75 -18.67
C ASN A 242 -12.19 -8.54 -19.25
N PHE A 243 -12.74 -7.66 -18.40
CA PHE A 243 -13.44 -6.45 -18.85
C PHE A 243 -12.49 -5.45 -19.52
N LEU A 244 -11.31 -5.25 -18.94
CA LEU A 244 -10.27 -4.39 -19.50
C LEU A 244 -9.54 -5.05 -20.67
N GLU A 245 -9.84 -6.32 -20.96
CA GLU A 245 -9.20 -7.15 -21.96
C GLU A 245 -7.66 -7.14 -21.82
N ILE A 246 -7.17 -7.30 -20.59
CA ILE A 246 -5.73 -7.38 -20.26
C ILE A 246 -5.36 -8.85 -20.14
N GLU A 247 -4.31 -9.28 -20.83
CA GLU A 247 -3.78 -10.63 -20.69
C GLU A 247 -3.17 -10.84 -19.30
N LYS A 248 -3.35 -12.05 -18.77
CA LYS A 248 -2.72 -12.43 -17.51
C LYS A 248 -1.20 -12.47 -17.70
N LYS A 249 -0.47 -11.68 -16.92
CA LYS A 249 0.98 -11.77 -16.88
C LYS A 249 1.41 -13.12 -16.30
N SER A 250 2.37 -13.75 -16.96
CA SER A 250 2.99 -15.01 -16.51
C SER A 250 4.46 -14.74 -16.22
N PHE A 251 4.77 -14.37 -14.98
CA PHE A 251 6.14 -14.04 -14.57
C PHE A 251 7.16 -15.19 -14.72
N GLU A 252 6.69 -16.44 -14.86
CA GLU A 252 7.56 -17.60 -15.15
C GLU A 252 8.00 -17.67 -16.62
N ALA A 253 7.26 -17.06 -17.54
CA ALA A 253 7.55 -17.04 -18.98
C ALA A 253 8.50 -15.88 -19.36
N ASP A 254 8.37 -14.74 -18.69
CA ASP A 254 9.15 -13.51 -18.92
C ASP A 254 10.65 -13.65 -18.60
N LEU A 255 11.07 -14.75 -17.95
CA LEU A 255 12.49 -15.03 -17.68
C LEU A 255 13.28 -15.46 -18.93
N TYR A 256 12.58 -15.87 -20.00
CA TYR A 256 13.20 -16.54 -21.16
C TYR A 256 12.93 -15.86 -22.50
N GLU A 257 12.05 -14.87 -22.56
CA GLU A 257 11.84 -14.06 -23.75
C GLU A 257 12.58 -12.73 -23.56
N GLU A 258 13.63 -12.50 -24.35
CA GLU A 258 14.09 -11.13 -24.61
C GLU A 258 12.92 -10.43 -25.30
N GLU A 259 12.05 -9.78 -24.51
CA GLU A 259 10.91 -9.04 -25.04
C GLU A 259 11.44 -8.04 -26.08
N GLU A 260 11.24 -8.34 -27.37
CA GLU A 260 11.18 -7.29 -28.38
C GLU A 260 10.15 -6.30 -27.85
N ASP A 261 10.53 -5.03 -27.63
CA ASP A 261 9.65 -3.96 -27.15
C ASP A 261 8.47 -3.80 -28.12
N VAL A 262 7.43 -4.64 -28.01
CA VAL A 262 6.21 -4.53 -28.78
C VAL A 262 5.50 -3.29 -28.27
N LEU A 263 5.35 -2.29 -29.14
CA LEU A 263 4.62 -1.06 -28.86
C LEU A 263 3.16 -1.37 -28.51
N LYS A 264 2.88 -1.49 -27.21
CA LYS A 264 1.54 -1.67 -26.65
C LYS A 264 0.86 -0.30 -26.51
N THR A 265 -0.32 -0.17 -27.10
CA THR A 265 -1.19 1.00 -26.87
C THR A 265 -2.11 0.73 -25.68
N PRO A 266 -2.11 1.57 -24.62
CA PRO A 266 -2.99 1.39 -23.47
C PRO A 266 -4.46 1.52 -23.85
N LYS A 267 -5.30 0.71 -23.21
CA LYS A 267 -6.76 0.75 -23.40
C LYS A 267 -7.33 1.93 -22.61
N ARG A 268 -8.29 2.66 -23.21
CA ARG A 268 -8.84 3.88 -22.62
C ARG A 268 -10.28 3.70 -22.16
N PHE A 269 -10.57 4.22 -20.97
CA PHE A 269 -11.90 4.16 -20.36
C PHE A 269 -12.27 5.49 -19.71
N PHE A 270 -13.57 5.73 -19.60
CA PHE A 270 -14.14 6.87 -18.88
C PHE A 270 -14.82 6.39 -17.61
N LEU A 271 -14.45 6.98 -16.47
CA LEU A 271 -15.17 6.79 -15.23
C LEU A 271 -16.23 7.90 -15.05
N LYS A 272 -17.47 7.49 -14.82
CA LYS A 272 -18.60 8.36 -14.47
C LYS A 272 -19.13 7.98 -13.08
N ILE A 273 -19.69 8.96 -12.39
CA ILE A 273 -20.39 8.78 -11.11
C ILE A 273 -21.85 9.20 -11.35
N GLU A 274 -22.79 8.31 -11.11
CA GLU A 274 -24.21 8.48 -11.46
C GLU A 274 -25.12 8.13 -10.27
N GLU A 275 -26.18 8.92 -10.04
CA GLU A 275 -27.13 8.75 -8.93
C GLU A 275 -28.23 7.71 -9.19
N LYS A 276 -28.32 7.18 -10.43
CA LYS A 276 -29.28 6.15 -10.81
C LYS A 276 -28.58 5.15 -11.73
N ILE A 277 -28.67 3.86 -11.39
CA ILE A 277 -28.46 2.81 -12.39
C ILE A 277 -29.62 2.93 -13.38
N GLN A 278 -29.43 3.66 -14.46
CA GLN A 278 -30.21 3.36 -15.65
C GLN A 278 -29.74 1.95 -16.05
N PHE A 279 -30.53 0.93 -15.74
CA PHE A 279 -30.40 -0.40 -16.33
C PHE A 279 -30.71 -0.26 -17.84
N MET A 280 -29.83 0.43 -18.55
CA MET A 280 -29.70 0.25 -19.98
C MET A 280 -28.87 -1.01 -20.11
N GLU A 281 -29.55 -2.06 -20.59
CA GLU A 281 -29.08 -3.28 -21.23
C GLU A 281 -27.61 -3.67 -20.98
N LYS A 282 -27.38 -4.95 -20.63
CA LYS A 282 -26.04 -5.58 -20.67
C LYS A 282 -25.25 -5.07 -21.88
N ALA A 283 -24.39 -4.10 -21.66
CA ALA A 283 -23.50 -3.55 -22.66
C ALA A 283 -22.14 -4.09 -22.28
N GLU A 284 -21.60 -4.97 -23.14
CA GLU A 284 -20.27 -5.57 -22.98
C GLU A 284 -19.16 -4.52 -22.74
N ASP A 285 -19.43 -3.24 -23.03
CA ASP A 285 -18.52 -2.10 -22.90
C ASP A 285 -18.63 -1.31 -21.58
N VAL A 286 -19.48 -1.71 -20.63
CA VAL A 286 -19.71 -0.95 -19.39
C VAL A 286 -19.58 -1.81 -18.13
N PHE A 287 -18.80 -1.32 -17.17
CA PHE A 287 -18.64 -1.91 -15.85
C PHE A 287 -19.29 -1.04 -14.77
N TYR A 288 -20.16 -1.63 -13.95
CA TYR A 288 -20.86 -0.93 -12.88
C TYR A 288 -20.41 -1.42 -11.50
N CYS A 289 -20.24 -0.47 -10.59
CA CYS A 289 -19.97 -0.77 -9.18
C CYS A 289 -20.66 0.25 -8.27
N ALA A 290 -21.24 -0.18 -7.15
CA ALA A 290 -21.88 0.75 -6.22
C ALA A 290 -20.82 1.58 -5.48
N LYS A 291 -20.90 2.91 -5.55
CA LYS A 291 -20.04 3.83 -4.80
C LYS A 291 -20.55 3.99 -3.37
N ASP A 292 -21.86 4.20 -3.24
CA ASP A 292 -22.59 4.19 -1.96
C ASP A 292 -24.05 3.76 -2.17
N LYS A 293 -24.96 4.07 -1.23
CA LYS A 293 -26.38 3.70 -1.33
C LYS A 293 -27.14 4.43 -2.46
N LYS A 294 -26.61 5.52 -2.99
CA LYS A 294 -27.25 6.41 -3.95
C LYS A 294 -26.44 6.59 -5.23
N GLU A 295 -25.12 6.48 -5.15
CA GLU A 295 -24.22 6.69 -6.28
C GLU A 295 -23.57 5.39 -6.77
N HIS A 296 -23.33 5.34 -8.07
CA HIS A 296 -22.67 4.24 -8.75
C HIS A 296 -21.51 4.75 -9.59
N TYR A 297 -20.41 4.00 -9.58
CA TYR A 297 -19.37 4.11 -10.58
C TYR A 297 -19.81 3.38 -11.85
N ARG A 298 -19.58 4.04 -12.99
CA ARG A 298 -19.79 3.50 -14.33
C ARG A 298 -18.52 3.71 -15.14
N LEU A 299 -17.78 2.64 -15.39
CA LEU A 299 -16.60 2.65 -16.25
C LEU A 299 -17.05 2.24 -17.67
N GLU A 300 -16.81 3.08 -18.66
CA GLU A 300 -17.19 2.82 -20.07
C GLU A 300 -15.95 2.85 -20.98
N LYS A 301 -15.89 1.94 -21.96
CA LYS A 301 -14.81 1.89 -22.95
C LYS A 301 -14.85 3.12 -23.87
N ASP A 302 -13.68 3.69 -24.18
CA ASP A 302 -13.57 4.77 -25.17
C ASP A 302 -13.73 4.20 -26.59
N ARG A 303 -14.97 4.20 -27.11
CA ARG A 303 -15.27 3.70 -28.46
C ARG A 303 -14.72 4.58 -29.59
N ASN A 304 -14.29 5.81 -29.31
CA ASN A 304 -13.78 6.74 -30.31
C ASN A 304 -12.24 6.75 -30.39
N PHE A 305 -11.57 6.03 -29.48
CA PHE A 305 -10.13 5.86 -29.52
C PHE A 305 -9.76 4.70 -30.45
N LEU A 306 -9.69 4.99 -31.74
CA LEU A 306 -8.94 4.14 -32.67
C LEU A 306 -7.47 4.39 -32.39
N GLY A 307 -6.80 3.39 -31.81
CA GLY A 307 -5.35 3.40 -31.57
C GLY A 307 -4.54 3.53 -32.84
#